data_AF-A0A7J3I6G3-F1
#
_entry.id   AF-A0A7J3I6G3-F1
#
_cell.length_a   1.000
_cell.length_b   1.000
_cell.length_c   1.000
_cell.angle_alpha   90.00
_cell.angle_beta   90.00
_cell.angle_gamma   90.00
#
_symmetry.space_group_name_H-M   'P 1'
#
loop_
_entity.id
_entity.type
_entity.pdbx_description
1 polymer ?
#
loop_
_entity_poly.entity_id
_entity_poly.type
_entity_poly.pdbx_seq_one_letter_code
_entity_poly.pdbx_strand_id
1 'polypeptide(L)'
;MAVEVAIYNNSILPKVIPEKFDSSILEQSSVNRILSLWKSNPMLVPRVAKVVINISVGGSSERLEKAVKLLNQLTGLNPSIRRAKKTIREFGISRRQPIAAVVTLKGNTAYEFL
;
A
#
# COMPACT_ATOMS: atom_id res chain seq x y z
N MET A 1 3.88 19.46 13.97
CA MET A 1 2.52 19.19 14.48
C MET A 1 1.56 19.94 13.56
N ALA A 2 0.50 19.27 13.11
CA ALA A 2 -0.40 19.63 11.99
C ALA A 2 0.18 19.36 10.58
N VAL A 3 0.04 18.13 10.12
CA VAL A 3 -0.08 17.82 8.69
C VAL A 3 -1.58 17.66 8.46
N GLU A 4 -2.23 18.71 7.96
CA GLU A 4 -3.59 18.62 7.47
C GLU A 4 -3.57 17.81 6.17
N VAL A 5 -3.82 16.51 6.30
CA VAL A 5 -4.30 15.70 5.19
C VAL A 5 -5.73 16.16 4.93
N ALA A 6 -5.90 16.97 3.90
CA ALA A 6 -7.20 17.41 3.44
C ALA A 6 -8.00 16.21 2.92
N ILE A 7 -8.76 15.57 3.82
CA ILE A 7 -9.79 14.60 3.47
C ILE A 7 -10.96 15.41 2.90
N TYR A 8 -10.87 15.78 1.62
CA TYR A 8 -12.05 16.23 0.90
C TYR A 8 -12.78 15.00 0.36
N ASN A 9 -13.86 14.69 1.05
CA ASN A 9 -15.10 14.10 0.56
C ASN A 9 -15.00 12.79 -0.22
N ASN A 10 -15.63 11.79 0.41
CA ASN A 10 -16.28 10.66 -0.21
C ASN A 10 -16.76 10.97 -1.65
N SER A 11 -16.28 10.16 -2.60
CA SER A 11 -16.54 10.14 -4.05
C SER A 11 -15.47 10.78 -4.97
N ILE A 12 -14.88 9.87 -5.76
CA ILE A 12 -14.19 10.05 -7.04
C ILE A 12 -12.71 10.44 -6.93
N LEU A 13 -11.86 9.52 -7.43
CA LEU A 13 -10.51 9.65 -7.99
C LEU A 13 -9.86 11.04 -7.92
N PRO A 14 -8.52 11.17 -7.78
CA PRO A 14 -7.84 12.43 -8.07
C PRO A 14 -7.95 12.72 -9.57
N LYS A 15 -9.09 13.26 -9.98
CA LYS A 15 -9.42 13.65 -11.35
C LYS A 15 -9.05 15.11 -11.60
N VAL A 16 -8.70 15.83 -10.53
CA VAL A 16 -8.32 17.23 -10.56
C VAL A 16 -6.82 17.32 -10.30
N ILE A 17 -6.08 17.82 -11.30
CA ILE A 17 -4.66 18.12 -11.17
C ILE A 17 -4.55 19.33 -10.21
N PRO A 18 -3.78 19.25 -9.12
CA PRO A 18 -3.63 20.37 -8.19
C PRO A 18 -2.95 21.55 -8.89
N GLU A 19 -3.43 22.77 -8.65
CA GLU A 19 -2.88 23.98 -9.27
C GLU A 19 -1.49 24.35 -8.71
N LYS A 20 -1.25 24.03 -7.44
CA LYS A 20 0.03 24.22 -6.75
C LYS A 20 0.32 23.02 -5.87
N PHE A 21 1.60 22.61 -5.84
CA PHE A 21 2.07 21.50 -5.02
C PHE A 21 3.36 21.96 -4.32
N ASP A 22 3.28 22.12 -3.00
CA ASP A 22 4.46 22.47 -2.20
C ASP A 22 5.01 21.17 -1.62
N SER A 23 6.18 20.75 -2.12
CA SER A 23 6.84 19.54 -1.66
C SER A 23 8.10 19.87 -0.90
N SER A 24 8.29 19.22 0.25
CA SER A 24 9.55 19.29 1.01
C SER A 24 10.70 18.49 0.36
N ILE A 25 10.40 17.68 -0.66
CA ILE A 25 11.32 16.68 -1.25
C ILE A 25 11.82 17.10 -2.63
N LEU A 26 11.00 17.79 -3.44
CA LEU A 26 11.37 18.21 -4.80
C LEU A 26 11.56 19.72 -4.87
N GLU A 27 12.51 20.16 -5.71
CA GLU A 27 12.67 21.56 -6.05
C GLU A 27 11.49 22.09 -6.87
N GLN A 28 11.13 23.37 -6.65
CA GLN A 28 10.00 24.03 -7.32
C GLN A 28 10.12 24.04 -8.86
N SER A 29 11.35 24.07 -9.38
CA SER A 29 11.67 23.99 -10.82
C SER A 29 11.15 22.68 -11.43
N SER A 30 11.38 21.57 -10.74
CA SER A 30 10.96 20.23 -11.15
C SER A 30 9.45 20.04 -11.03
N VAL A 31 8.85 20.59 -9.96
CA VAL A 31 7.39 20.55 -9.74
C VAL A 31 6.65 21.26 -10.88
N ASN A 32 7.08 22.46 -11.27
CA ASN A 32 6.45 23.20 -12.36
C ASN A 32 6.54 22.47 -13.70
N ARG A 33 7.68 21.81 -13.97
CA ARG A 33 7.84 20.95 -15.16
C ARG A 33 6.86 19.78 -15.16
N ILE A 34 6.71 19.10 -14.03
CA ILE A 34 5.79 17.96 -13.89
C ILE A 34 4.33 18.40 -14.07
N LEU A 35 3.94 19.52 -13.47
CA LEU A 35 2.58 20.07 -13.63
C LEU A 35 2.28 20.46 -15.07
N SER A 36 3.25 21.03 -15.80
CA SER A 36 3.13 21.32 -17.23
C SER A 36 2.87 20.05 -18.05
N LEU A 37 3.63 18.97 -17.80
CA LEU A 37 3.46 17.70 -18.49
C LEU A 37 2.09 17.08 -18.21
N TRP A 38 1.61 17.13 -16.97
CA TRP A 38 0.30 16.61 -16.59
C TRP A 38 -0.86 17.39 -17.22
N LYS A 39 -0.75 18.72 -17.36
CA LYS A 39 -1.75 19.54 -18.05
C LYS A 39 -1.83 19.21 -19.55
N SER A 40 -0.69 18.90 -20.17
CA SER A 40 -0.63 18.51 -21.60
C SER A 40 -1.21 17.11 -21.84
N ASN A 41 -0.87 16.14 -20.97
CA ASN A 41 -1.34 14.76 -21.10
C ASN A 41 -1.86 14.22 -19.74
N PRO A 42 -3.19 14.13 -19.55
CA PRO A 42 -3.79 13.62 -18.32
C PRO A 42 -3.41 12.18 -17.96
N MET A 43 -2.99 11.37 -18.94
CA MET A 43 -2.59 9.98 -18.70
C MET A 43 -1.23 9.86 -17.99
N LEU A 44 -0.45 10.94 -17.93
CA LEU A 44 0.82 11.01 -17.21
C LEU A 44 0.65 11.23 -15.70
N VAL A 45 -0.57 11.52 -15.24
CA VAL A 45 -0.84 11.73 -13.82
C VAL A 45 -0.68 10.41 -13.08
N PRO A 46 0.23 10.31 -12.10
CA PRO A 46 0.45 9.08 -11.35
C PRO A 46 -0.73 8.80 -10.43
N ARG A 47 -1.00 7.51 -10.22
CA ARG A 47 -2.01 7.02 -9.28
C ARG A 47 -1.44 5.90 -8.43
N VAL A 48 -1.96 5.73 -7.22
CA VAL A 48 -1.60 4.60 -6.38
C VAL A 48 -2.23 3.35 -6.98
N ALA A 49 -1.41 2.45 -7.52
CA ALA A 49 -1.89 1.25 -8.19
C ALA A 49 -2.45 0.21 -7.21
N LYS A 50 -1.75 0.01 -6.08
CA LYS A 50 -2.14 -0.88 -4.98
C LYS A 50 -1.27 -0.62 -3.76
N VAL A 51 -1.81 -0.92 -2.58
CA VAL A 51 -1.04 -1.05 -1.35
C VAL A 51 -1.05 -2.52 -0.95
N VAL A 52 0.12 -3.09 -0.66
CA VAL A 52 0.25 -4.49 -0.29
C VAL A 52 0.76 -4.56 1.15
N ILE A 53 -0.06 -5.13 2.02
CA ILE A 53 0.30 -5.36 3.42
C ILE A 53 0.75 -6.81 3.52
N ASN A 54 1.98 -7.01 4.01
CA ASN A 54 2.60 -8.32 4.11
C ASN A 54 3.14 -8.53 5.53
N ILE A 55 2.70 -9.61 6.18
CA ILE A 55 3.22 -10.02 7.49
C ILE A 55 3.85 -11.41 7.33
N SER A 56 5.15 -11.50 7.62
CA SER A 56 5.92 -12.75 7.58
C SER A 56 6.35 -13.14 9.00
N VAL A 57 5.92 -14.30 9.49
CA VAL A 57 6.11 -14.73 10.89
C VAL A 57 7.15 -15.85 11.08
N GLY A 58 7.76 -16.34 9.99
CA GLY A 58 8.93 -17.21 10.05
C GLY A 58 8.71 -18.67 10.46
N GLY A 59 7.48 -19.11 10.75
CA GLY A 59 7.17 -20.56 10.90
C GLY A 59 6.24 -20.96 12.05
N SER A 60 5.89 -20.05 12.96
CA SER A 60 4.90 -20.33 14.01
C SER A 60 3.46 -20.28 13.46
N SER A 61 2.71 -21.38 13.62
CA SER A 61 1.30 -21.45 13.21
C SER A 61 0.42 -20.47 14.01
N GLU A 62 0.64 -20.36 15.32
CA GLU A 62 -0.16 -19.48 16.18
C GLU A 62 0.04 -18.00 15.83
N ARG A 63 1.28 -17.58 15.59
CA ARG A 63 1.59 -16.20 15.16
C ARG A 63 0.97 -15.90 13.80
N LEU A 64 0.91 -16.88 12.90
CA LEU A 64 0.27 -16.71 11.61
C LEU A 64 -1.25 -16.51 11.76
N GLU A 65 -1.92 -17.30 12.60
CA GLU A 65 -3.34 -17.14 12.86
C GLU A 65 -3.66 -15.77 13.49
N LYS A 66 -2.84 -15.33 14.44
CA LYS A 66 -2.94 -13.97 15.02
C LYS A 66 -2.75 -12.89 13.95
N ALA A 67 -1.77 -13.03 13.07
CA ALA A 67 -1.55 -12.11 11.96
C ALA A 67 -2.72 -12.07 10.98
N VAL A 68 -3.33 -13.21 10.67
CA VAL A 68 -4.52 -13.29 9.80
C VAL A 68 -5.71 -12.58 10.45
N LYS A 69 -5.95 -12.80 11.75
CA LYS A 69 -7.01 -12.10 12.50
C LYS A 69 -6.79 -10.59 12.52
N LEU A 70 -5.55 -10.15 12.77
CA LEU A 70 -5.19 -8.73 12.78
C LEU A 70 -5.39 -8.07 11.41
N LEU A 71 -4.96 -8.71 10.33
CA LEU A 71 -5.18 -8.20 8.97
C LEU A 71 -6.67 -8.13 8.61
N ASN A 72 -7.46 -9.14 9.02
CA ASN A 72 -8.90 -9.11 8.87
C ASN A 72 -9.53 -7.93 9.62
N GLN A 73 -9.10 -7.68 10.86
CA GLN A 73 -9.63 -6.56 11.66
C GLN A 73 -9.24 -5.19 11.10
N LEU A 74 -8.01 -5.04 10.60
CA LEU A 74 -7.53 -3.76 10.05
C LEU A 74 -8.11 -3.43 8.67
N THR A 75 -8.23 -4.44 7.80
CA THR A 75 -8.58 -4.22 6.40
C THR A 75 -10.01 -4.62 6.04
N GLY A 76 -10.68 -5.42 6.87
CA GLY A 76 -11.97 -6.02 6.55
C GLY A 76 -11.92 -7.07 5.43
N LEU A 77 -10.73 -7.43 4.95
CA LEU A 77 -10.52 -8.35 3.83
C LEU A 77 -9.84 -9.64 4.29
N ASN A 78 -10.29 -10.77 3.71
CA ASN A 78 -9.69 -12.07 3.95
C ASN A 78 -8.24 -12.15 3.42
N PRO A 79 -7.22 -12.33 4.28
CA PRO A 79 -5.83 -12.42 3.87
C PRO A 79 -5.50 -13.70 3.12
N SER A 80 -4.65 -13.60 2.11
CA SER A 80 -4.10 -14.76 1.41
C SER A 80 -2.88 -15.29 2.15
N ILE A 81 -2.92 -16.58 2.52
CA ILE A 81 -1.77 -17.27 3.12
C ILE A 81 -0.74 -17.63 2.06
N ARG A 82 0.53 -17.35 2.33
CA ARG A 82 1.69 -17.69 1.48
C ARG A 82 2.51 -18.81 2.10
N ARG A 83 2.90 -19.76 1.24
CA ARG A 83 3.65 -20.97 1.60
C ARG A 83 5.12 -20.87 1.21
N ALA A 84 5.98 -21.56 1.95
CA ALA A 84 7.42 -21.64 1.70
C ALA A 84 7.73 -22.26 0.34
N LYS A 85 8.60 -21.61 -0.45
CA LYS A 85 9.10 -22.18 -1.71
C LYS A 85 10.23 -23.20 -1.50
N LYS A 86 11.08 -22.99 -0.49
CA LYS A 86 12.24 -23.81 -0.14
C LYS A 86 12.25 -24.09 1.37
N THR A 87 12.93 -25.17 1.75
CA THR A 87 13.27 -25.45 3.15
C THR A 87 14.53 -24.67 3.51
N ILE A 88 14.52 -23.92 4.61
CA ILE A 88 15.70 -23.20 5.11
C ILE A 88 15.84 -23.55 6.59
N ARG A 89 16.89 -24.30 6.92
CA ARG A 89 17.10 -24.87 8.26
C ARG A 89 17.38 -23.82 9.32
N GLU A 90 18.10 -22.75 8.97
CA GLU A 90 18.44 -21.64 9.86
C GLU A 90 17.19 -20.95 10.46
N PHE A 91 16.12 -20.87 9.68
CA PHE A 91 14.85 -20.29 10.11
C PHE A 91 13.84 -21.34 10.60
N GLY A 92 14.20 -22.63 10.62
CA GLY A 92 13.28 -23.72 10.98
C GLY A 92 12.10 -23.88 10.02
N ILE A 93 12.25 -23.47 8.75
CA ILE A 93 11.16 -23.44 7.77
C ILE A 93 11.23 -24.66 6.86
N SER A 94 10.10 -25.37 6.74
CA SER A 94 9.91 -26.48 5.80
C SER A 94 9.21 -26.06 4.50
N ARG A 95 9.55 -26.72 3.38
CA ARG A 95 8.90 -26.48 2.08
C ARG A 95 7.38 -26.66 2.19
N ARG A 96 6.62 -25.76 1.54
CA ARG A 96 5.15 -25.67 1.58
C ARG A 96 4.52 -25.33 2.93
N GLN A 97 5.30 -25.08 3.98
CA GLN A 97 4.78 -24.58 5.26
C GLN A 97 4.18 -23.17 5.07
N PRO A 98 3.03 -22.86 5.68
CA PRO A 98 2.49 -21.50 5.66
C PRO A 98 3.34 -20.58 6.54
N ILE A 99 3.73 -19.41 6.02
CA ILE A 99 4.70 -18.51 6.69
C ILE A 99 4.19 -17.08 6.78
N ALA A 100 3.40 -16.64 5.81
CA ALA A 100 3.03 -15.24 5.70
C ALA A 100 1.57 -15.09 5.32
N ALA A 101 1.00 -13.95 5.67
CA ALA A 101 -0.33 -13.52 5.26
C ALA A 101 -0.22 -12.17 4.53
N VAL A 102 -0.91 -12.06 3.40
CA VAL A 102 -0.85 -10.88 2.53
C VAL A 102 -2.26 -10.41 2.19
N VAL A 103 -2.48 -9.10 2.28
CA VAL A 103 -3.67 -8.42 1.76
C VAL A 103 -3.22 -7.40 0.71
N THR A 104 -4.00 -7.26 -0.36
CA THR A 104 -3.77 -6.24 -1.39
C THR A 104 -4.98 -5.31 -1.41
N LEU A 105 -4.75 -4.06 -1.06
CA LEU A 105 -5.71 -2.97 -1.13
C LEU A 105 -5.59 -2.26 -2.48
N LYS A 106 -6.72 -1.85 -3.05
CA LYS A 106 -6.81 -1.18 -4.35
C LYS A 106 -7.92 -0.13 -4.32
N GLY A 107 -7.78 0.91 -5.14
CA GLY A 107 -8.78 1.97 -5.20
C GLY A 107 -8.90 2.69 -3.86
N ASN A 108 -10.12 3.02 -3.45
CA ASN A 108 -10.38 3.85 -2.27
C ASN A 108 -9.78 3.28 -0.98
N THR A 109 -9.86 1.96 -0.77
CA THR A 109 -9.32 1.33 0.45
C THR A 109 -7.80 1.46 0.56
N ALA A 110 -7.09 1.65 -0.56
CA ALA A 110 -5.66 1.91 -0.54
C ALA A 110 -5.33 3.36 -0.16
N TYR A 111 -6.20 4.30 -0.51
CA TYR A 111 -6.04 5.72 -0.16
C TYR A 111 -6.43 5.99 1.29
N GLU A 112 -7.48 5.34 1.80
CA GLU A 112 -7.88 5.43 3.22
C GLU A 112 -6.84 4.85 4.19
N PHE A 113 -5.96 3.97 3.69
CA PHE A 113 -4.93 3.32 4.49
C PHE A 113 -3.62 4.13 4.58
N LEU A 114 -3.38 5.07 3.66
CA LEU A 114 -2.16 5.90 3.58
C LEU A 114 -2.32 7.19 4.38
#